data_AF-V5FA38-F1
#
_entry.id   AF-V5FA38-F1
#
_cell.length_a   1.000
_cell.length_b   1.000
_cell.length_c   1.000
_cell.angle_alpha   90.00
_cell.angle_beta   90.00
_cell.angle_gamma   90.00
#
_symmetry.space_group_name_H-M   'P 1'
#
loop_
_entity.id
_entity.type
_entity.pdbx_description
1 polymer ?
#
loop_
_entity_poly.entity_id
_entity_poly.type
_entity_poly.pdbx_seq_one_letter_code
_entity_poly.pdbx_strand_id
1 'polypeptide(L)'
;MLRATKVRIYPTQEQAEFLMAQFGAVRFVYNKALHLKSHMYRKHGVKLNPKKKIKPLLSVAKKSRKYHWLKQYDSIALQQSVINLHQAFDNFFNPKLKARYPQFKRRHGKQSSYHGVSVKVLDGRFCLWKQCKTRDYRALAKDTRKIARFRALRSH
;
A
#
# COMPACT_ATOMS: atom_id res chain seq x y z
N MET A 1 -20.11 -1.87 -14.93
CA MET A 1 -18.79 -2.47 -15.21
C MET A 1 -17.64 -1.67 -14.58
N LEU A 2 -16.70 -2.34 -13.88
CA LEU A 2 -15.51 -1.69 -13.34
C LEU A 2 -14.40 -1.56 -14.41
N ARG A 3 -14.28 -0.41 -15.08
CA ARG A 3 -13.13 -0.10 -15.97
C ARG A 3 -11.83 0.08 -15.17
N ALA A 4 -10.74 -0.54 -15.63
CA ALA A 4 -9.40 -0.39 -15.07
C ALA A 4 -8.45 0.14 -16.14
N THR A 5 -7.74 1.23 -15.84
CA THR A 5 -6.79 1.86 -16.76
C THR A 5 -5.39 1.77 -16.18
N LYS A 6 -4.44 1.33 -17.00
CA LYS A 6 -3.01 1.28 -16.64
C LYS A 6 -2.32 2.49 -17.24
N VAL A 7 -1.69 3.29 -16.38
CA VAL A 7 -1.04 4.54 -16.80
C VAL A 7 0.37 4.61 -16.25
N ARG A 8 1.30 5.18 -17.03
CA ARG A 8 2.63 5.57 -16.57
C ARG A 8 2.59 7.02 -16.12
N ILE A 9 3.05 7.27 -14.89
CA ILE A 9 3.21 8.62 -14.34
C ILE A 9 4.68 9.03 -14.42
N TYR A 10 4.92 10.31 -14.64
CA TYR A 10 6.25 10.93 -14.61
C TYR A 10 6.27 11.96 -13.47
N PRO A 11 6.64 11.53 -12.25
CA PRO A 11 6.65 12.42 -11.10
C PRO A 11 7.81 13.41 -11.18
N THR A 12 7.63 14.59 -10.60
CA THR A 12 8.75 15.50 -10.26
C THR A 12 9.62 14.86 -9.17
N GLN A 13 10.81 15.42 -8.94
CA GLN A 13 11.74 14.90 -7.92
C GLN A 13 11.08 14.78 -6.53
N GLU A 14 10.42 15.85 -6.08
CA GLU A 14 9.73 15.86 -4.78
C GLU A 14 8.57 14.85 -4.71
N GLN A 15 7.85 14.66 -5.82
CA GLN A 15 6.79 13.65 -5.92
C GLN A 15 7.39 12.23 -5.87
N ALA A 16 8.52 12.00 -6.52
CA ALA A 16 9.21 10.72 -6.50
C ALA A 16 9.69 10.38 -5.09
N GLU A 17 10.27 11.34 -4.37
CA GLU A 17 10.68 11.20 -2.97
C GLU A 17 9.51 10.84 -2.06
N PHE A 18 8.39 11.55 -2.20
CA PHE A 18 7.18 11.22 -1.46
C PHE A 18 6.68 9.81 -1.76
N LEU A 19 6.62 9.42 -3.04
CA LEU A 19 6.19 8.08 -3.45
C LEU A 19 7.13 6.99 -2.90
N MET A 20 8.45 7.21 -2.93
CA MET A 20 9.42 6.31 -2.33
C MET A 20 9.18 6.12 -0.83
N ALA A 21 8.93 7.23 -0.12
CA ALA A 21 8.67 7.21 1.31
C ALA A 21 7.33 6.53 1.64
N GLN A 22 6.29 6.79 0.82
CA GLN A 22 4.99 6.12 0.87
C GLN A 22 5.13 4.60 0.66
N PHE A 23 5.91 4.15 -0.32
CA PHE A 23 6.19 2.72 -0.51
C PHE A 23 6.94 2.14 0.68
N GLY A 24 7.88 2.91 1.26
CA GLY A 24 8.58 2.56 2.50
C GLY A 24 7.62 2.33 3.67
N ALA A 25 6.66 3.23 3.87
CA ALA A 25 5.65 3.14 4.92
C ALA A 25 4.73 1.91 4.75
N VAL A 26 4.26 1.67 3.51
CA VAL A 26 3.46 0.49 3.15
C VAL A 26 4.24 -0.80 3.40
N ARG A 27 5.52 -0.84 3.03
CA ARG A 27 6.41 -1.97 3.27
C ARG A 27 6.62 -2.21 4.76
N PHE A 28 6.86 -1.15 5.53
CA PHE A 28 7.03 -1.22 6.98
C PHE A 28 5.80 -1.83 7.67
N VAL A 29 4.59 -1.34 7.35
CA VAL A 29 3.35 -1.84 7.95
C VAL A 29 3.14 -3.32 7.60
N TYR A 30 3.33 -3.70 6.33
CA TYR A 30 3.22 -5.10 5.91
C TYR A 30 4.19 -6.00 6.70
N ASN A 31 5.46 -5.61 6.77
CA ASN A 31 6.49 -6.39 7.44
C ASN A 31 6.22 -6.49 8.95
N LYS A 32 5.82 -5.39 9.60
CA LYS A 32 5.50 -5.41 11.03
C LYS A 32 4.29 -6.29 11.31
N ALA A 33 3.27 -6.26 10.44
CA ALA A 33 2.11 -7.11 10.56
C ALA A 33 2.45 -8.60 10.39
N LEU A 34 3.31 -8.93 9.43
CA LEU A 34 3.81 -10.30 9.23
C LEU A 34 4.57 -10.77 10.47
N HIS A 35 5.52 -9.97 10.96
CA HIS A 35 6.27 -10.28 12.17
C HIS A 35 5.37 -10.53 13.38
N LEU A 36 4.37 -9.67 13.63
CA LEU A 36 3.44 -9.84 14.75
C LEU A 36 2.65 -11.15 14.63
N LYS A 37 2.12 -11.45 13.44
CA LYS A 37 1.36 -12.69 13.23
C LYS A 37 2.25 -13.92 13.41
N SER A 38 3.44 -13.94 12.81
CA SER A 38 4.39 -15.06 12.94
C SER A 38 4.87 -15.25 14.37
N HIS A 39 5.14 -14.15 15.09
CA HIS A 39 5.59 -14.18 16.48
C HIS A 39 4.50 -14.69 17.42
N MET A 40 3.27 -14.19 17.31
CA MET A 40 2.14 -14.64 18.13
C MET A 40 1.84 -16.12 17.92
N TYR A 41 1.93 -16.60 16.68
CA TYR A 41 1.77 -18.03 16.39
C TYR A 41 2.91 -18.86 16.99
N ARG A 42 4.17 -18.44 16.83
CA ARG A 42 5.33 -19.18 17.36
C ARG A 42 5.36 -19.23 18.89
N LYS A 43 5.01 -18.13 19.55
CA LYS A 43 5.12 -18.00 21.02
C LYS A 43 3.89 -18.52 21.77
N HIS A 44 2.70 -18.32 21.21
CA HIS A 44 1.44 -18.60 21.91
C HIS A 44 0.52 -19.57 21.15
N GLY A 45 0.90 -20.04 19.96
CA GLY A 45 0.03 -20.87 19.11
C GLY A 45 -1.19 -20.13 18.53
N VAL A 46 -1.33 -18.83 18.78
CA VAL A 46 -2.56 -18.09 18.45
C VAL A 46 -2.62 -17.73 16.98
N LYS A 47 -3.70 -18.17 16.30
CA LYS A 47 -4.02 -17.79 14.93
C LYS A 47 -4.57 -16.36 14.87
N LEU A 48 -3.67 -15.39 14.72
CA LEU A 48 -4.07 -13.98 14.63
C LEU A 48 -4.61 -13.63 13.23
N ASN A 49 -5.78 -12.98 13.19
CA ASN A 49 -6.36 -12.42 11.97
C ASN A 49 -5.85 -10.98 11.75
N PRO A 50 -4.99 -10.71 10.74
CA PRO A 50 -4.43 -9.36 10.53
C PRO A 50 -5.47 -8.28 10.29
N LYS A 51 -6.55 -8.60 9.57
CA LYS A 51 -7.60 -7.64 9.21
C LYS A 51 -8.40 -7.20 10.45
N LYS A 52 -8.70 -8.13 11.36
CA LYS A 52 -9.46 -7.83 12.58
C LYS A 52 -8.61 -7.25 13.71
N LYS A 53 -7.36 -7.72 13.87
CA LYS A 53 -6.52 -7.35 15.02
C LYS A 53 -5.46 -6.28 14.70
N ILE A 54 -4.82 -6.32 13.53
CA ILE A 54 -3.70 -5.40 13.20
C ILE A 54 -4.20 -4.11 12.53
N LYS A 55 -5.22 -4.20 11.67
CA LYS A 55 -5.76 -3.02 10.98
C LYS A 55 -6.23 -1.93 11.97
N PRO A 56 -6.96 -2.24 13.07
CA PRO A 56 -7.32 -1.22 14.07
C PRO A 56 -6.10 -0.67 14.82
N LEU A 57 -5.08 -1.48 15.08
CA LEU A 57 -3.85 -1.03 15.75
C LEU A 57 -3.10 0.05 14.94
N LEU A 58 -3.34 0.18 13.63
CA LEU A 58 -2.75 1.28 12.85
C LEU A 58 -3.22 2.66 13.31
N SER A 59 -4.47 2.81 13.77
CA SER A 59 -4.95 4.10 14.27
C SER A 59 -4.24 4.48 15.57
N VAL A 60 -4.02 3.50 16.45
CA VAL A 60 -3.28 3.66 17.71
C VAL A 60 -1.80 3.91 17.44
N ALA A 61 -1.18 3.14 16.56
CA ALA A 61 0.23 3.30 16.19
C ALA A 61 0.52 4.72 15.67
N LYS A 62 -0.37 5.27 14.84
CA LYS A 62 -0.27 6.65 14.35
C LYS A 62 -0.31 7.72 15.44
N LYS A 63 -0.91 7.43 16.60
CA LYS A 63 -0.92 8.33 17.76
C LYS A 63 0.32 8.17 18.65
N SER A 64 1.01 7.03 18.56
CA SER A 64 2.21 6.76 19.37
C SER A 64 3.43 7.58 18.94
N ARG A 65 4.31 7.92 19.90
CA ARG A 65 5.58 8.61 19.64
C ARG A 65 6.52 7.81 18.72
N LYS A 66 6.42 6.48 18.68
CA LYS A 66 7.29 5.65 17.84
C LYS A 66 6.87 5.60 16.37
N TYR A 67 5.57 5.70 16.09
CA TYR A 67 5.03 5.51 14.74
C TYR A 67 4.15 6.67 14.26
N HIS A 68 4.27 7.87 14.87
CA HIS A 68 3.51 9.05 14.47
C HIS A 68 3.78 9.46 13.02
N TRP A 69 4.98 9.20 12.51
CA TRP A 69 5.39 9.50 11.13
C TRP A 69 4.48 8.82 10.08
N LEU A 70 3.81 7.71 10.42
CA LEU A 70 2.82 7.05 9.54
C LEU A 70 1.60 7.92 9.24
N LYS A 71 1.37 9.02 9.98
CA LYS A 71 0.31 9.99 9.71
C LYS A 71 0.54 10.79 8.42
N GLN A 72 1.81 10.97 8.03
CA GLN A 72 2.19 11.72 6.82
C GLN A 72 1.77 11.01 5.53
N TYR A 73 1.52 9.70 5.61
CA TYR A 73 1.26 8.82 4.47
C TYR A 73 -0.22 8.44 4.33
N ASP A 74 -0.60 7.97 3.13
CA ASP A 74 -1.98 7.59 2.82
C ASP A 74 -2.46 6.43 3.72
N SER A 75 -3.47 6.71 4.56
CA SER A 75 -4.09 5.74 5.45
C SER A 75 -4.68 4.54 4.71
N ILE A 76 -5.23 4.76 3.51
CA ILE A 76 -5.87 3.71 2.72
C ILE A 76 -4.80 2.72 2.24
N ALA A 77 -3.68 3.24 1.73
CA ALA A 77 -2.54 2.41 1.31
C ALA A 77 -1.99 1.56 2.46
N LEU A 78 -1.85 2.15 3.65
CA LEU A 78 -1.35 1.45 4.84
C LEU A 78 -2.32 0.35 5.28
N GLN A 79 -3.62 0.63 5.33
CA GLN A 79 -4.63 -0.37 5.67
C GLN A 79 -4.70 -1.50 4.63
N GLN A 80 -4.61 -1.16 3.34
CA GLN A 80 -4.62 -2.13 2.26
C GLN A 80 -3.41 -3.06 2.31
N SER A 81 -2.27 -2.59 2.82
CA SER A 81 -1.10 -3.45 3.04
C SER A 81 -1.39 -4.61 4.01
N VAL A 82 -2.16 -4.36 5.08
CA VAL A 82 -2.59 -5.39 6.04
C VAL A 82 -3.62 -6.34 5.43
N ILE A 83 -4.52 -5.82 4.59
CA ILE A 83 -5.50 -6.64 3.86
C ILE A 83 -4.77 -7.57 2.87
N ASN A 84 -3.78 -7.06 2.15
CA ASN A 84 -2.96 -7.87 1.24
C ASN A 84 -2.19 -8.97 1.99
N LEU A 85 -1.75 -8.71 3.23
CA LEU A 85 -1.15 -9.74 4.08
C LEU A 85 -2.17 -10.81 4.47
N HIS A 86 -3.38 -10.41 4.86
CA HIS A 86 -4.47 -11.35 5.17
C HIS A 86 -4.75 -12.26 3.98
N GLN A 87 -4.94 -11.69 2.79
CA GLN A 87 -5.18 -12.45 1.56
C GLN A 87 -4.02 -13.40 1.23
N ALA A 88 -2.77 -12.99 1.46
CA ALA A 88 -1.61 -13.85 1.22
C ALA A 88 -1.63 -15.09 2.14
N PHE A 89 -2.09 -14.94 3.39
CA PHE A 89 -2.30 -16.08 4.28
C PHE A 89 -3.50 -16.93 3.87
N ASP A 90 -4.63 -16.32 3.48
CA ASP A 90 -5.80 -17.08 2.98
C ASP A 90 -5.41 -17.93 1.77
N ASN A 91 -4.60 -17.36 0.87
CA ASN A 91 -4.09 -18.08 -0.29
C ASN A 91 -3.14 -19.21 0.12
N PHE A 92 -2.26 -18.98 1.10
CA PHE A 92 -1.34 -19.99 1.62
C PHE A 92 -2.06 -21.20 2.23
N PHE A 93 -3.19 -20.97 2.92
CA PHE A 93 -3.99 -22.05 3.50
C PHE A 93 -4.97 -22.69 2.50
N ASN A 94 -5.12 -22.13 1.30
CA ASN A 94 -6.00 -22.68 0.27
C ASN A 94 -5.25 -23.77 -0.52
N PRO A 95 -5.65 -25.05 -0.43
CA PRO A 95 -4.94 -26.16 -1.08
C PRO A 95 -4.99 -26.08 -2.62
N LYS A 96 -5.97 -25.36 -3.19
CA LYS A 96 -6.10 -25.18 -4.64
C LYS A 96 -5.07 -24.19 -5.20
N LEU A 97 -4.51 -23.34 -4.35
CA LEU A 97 -3.54 -22.32 -4.75
C LEU A 97 -2.13 -22.79 -4.39
N LYS A 98 -1.20 -22.79 -5.35
CA LYS A 98 0.23 -23.05 -5.10
C LYS A 98 0.91 -21.82 -4.46
N ALA A 99 0.37 -21.35 -3.34
CA ALA A 99 0.86 -20.19 -2.62
C ALA A 99 1.89 -20.58 -1.56
N ARG A 100 3.01 -19.84 -1.51
CA ARG A 100 4.04 -20.02 -0.48
C ARG A 100 3.75 -19.14 0.73
N TYR A 101 4.38 -19.48 1.85
CA TYR A 101 4.31 -18.67 3.07
C TYR A 101 4.68 -17.20 2.78
N PRO A 102 3.90 -16.21 3.27
CA PRO A 102 4.19 -14.79 3.04
C PRO A 102 5.57 -14.39 3.56
N GLN A 103 6.37 -13.74 2.72
CA GLN A 103 7.72 -13.28 3.06
C GLN A 103 7.79 -11.79 3.31
N PHE A 104 8.81 -11.36 4.04
CA PHE A 104 9.11 -9.93 4.22
C PHE A 104 9.36 -9.25 2.88
N LYS A 105 8.73 -8.09 2.69
CA LYS A 105 8.94 -7.24 1.52
C LYS A 105 10.28 -6.53 1.61
N ARG A 106 11.01 -6.52 0.49
CA ARG A 106 12.31 -5.84 0.31
C ARG A 106 12.14 -4.49 -0.37
N ARG A 107 13.12 -3.58 -0.21
CA ARG A 107 13.11 -2.23 -0.83
C ARG A 107 13.14 -2.29 -2.35
N HIS A 108 14.07 -3.06 -2.92
CA HIS A 108 14.27 -3.19 -4.37
C HIS A 108 13.36 -4.26 -5.02
N GLY A 109 12.42 -4.82 -4.26
CA GLY A 109 11.41 -5.74 -4.78
C GLY A 109 10.25 -5.03 -5.49
N LYS A 110 9.29 -5.79 -6.02
CA LYS A 110 8.06 -5.24 -6.61
C LYS A 110 7.30 -4.40 -5.56
N GLN A 111 7.24 -3.07 -5.74
CA GLN A 111 6.46 -2.17 -4.89
C GLN A 111 5.13 -1.81 -5.55
N SER A 112 4.07 -1.74 -4.74
CA SER A 112 2.80 -1.17 -5.17
C SER A 112 2.06 -0.55 -4.00
N SER A 113 1.43 0.59 -4.22
CA SER A 113 0.55 1.25 -3.26
C SER A 113 -0.86 1.37 -3.85
N TYR A 114 -1.85 1.36 -2.96
CA TYR A 114 -3.25 1.58 -3.28
C TYR A 114 -3.63 2.94 -2.76
N HIS A 115 -4.17 3.79 -3.63
CA HIS A 115 -4.62 5.11 -3.24
C HIS A 115 -6.12 5.19 -3.46
N GLY A 116 -6.84 5.43 -2.37
CA GLY A 116 -8.29 5.59 -2.41
C GLY A 116 -8.60 7.06 -2.64
N VAL A 117 -8.68 7.44 -3.91
CA VAL A 117 -9.36 8.67 -4.29
C VAL A 117 -9.90 8.57 -5.70
N SER A 118 -10.97 9.32 -5.94
CA SER A 118 -11.45 9.73 -7.25
C SER A 118 -10.30 10.43 -7.99
N VAL A 119 -9.45 9.62 -8.62
CA VAL A 119 -8.42 10.07 -9.53
C VAL A 119 -9.15 10.76 -10.68
N LYS A 120 -9.21 12.09 -10.63
CA LYS A 120 -9.71 12.90 -11.73
C LYS A 120 -8.59 13.01 -12.75
N VAL A 121 -8.93 12.72 -14.00
CA VAL A 121 -8.06 12.96 -15.15
C VAL A 121 -8.51 14.29 -15.71
N LEU A 122 -7.73 15.34 -15.45
CA LEU A 122 -7.95 16.64 -16.10
C LEU A 122 -6.74 16.82 -17.01
N ASP A 123 -6.94 16.84 -18.33
CA ASP A 123 -5.91 17.13 -19.33
C ASP A 123 -4.61 16.31 -19.20
N GLY A 124 -4.74 15.01 -18.98
CA GLY A 124 -3.58 14.13 -18.77
C GLY A 124 -2.85 14.43 -17.45
N ARG A 125 -3.55 14.94 -16.44
CA ARG A 125 -3.01 15.13 -15.10
C ARG A 125 -3.83 14.39 -14.05
N PHE A 126 -3.14 13.77 -13.10
CA PHE A 126 -3.76 13.09 -11.96
C PHE A 126 -3.39 13.77 -10.65
N CYS A 127 -4.29 13.70 -9.67
CA CYS A 127 -4.17 14.35 -8.38
C CYS A 127 -4.36 13.35 -7.24
N LEU A 128 -3.36 13.24 -6.35
CA LEU A 128 -3.45 12.47 -5.10
C LEU A 128 -3.84 13.43 -3.97
N TRP A 129 -5.11 13.39 -3.57
CA TRP A 129 -5.81 14.43 -2.80
C TRP A 129 -5.14 14.95 -1.53
N LYS A 130 -4.28 14.18 -0.86
CA LYS A 130 -3.64 14.67 0.38
C LYS A 130 -2.56 15.73 0.16
N GLN A 131 -2.17 16.04 -1.08
CA GLN A 131 -1.15 17.05 -1.38
C GLN A 131 -1.55 18.03 -2.51
N CYS A 132 -2.83 18.08 -2.89
CA CYS A 132 -3.34 19.00 -3.91
C CYS A 132 -3.55 20.43 -3.41
N LYS A 133 -2.50 21.06 -2.87
CA LYS A 133 -2.43 22.52 -2.93
C LYS A 133 -1.59 23.02 -4.10
N THR A 134 -0.72 22.20 -4.71
CA THR A 134 0.19 22.70 -5.77
C THR A 134 0.66 21.72 -6.85
N ARG A 135 0.40 20.40 -6.82
CA ARG A 135 1.20 19.47 -7.66
C ARG A 135 0.41 18.38 -8.39
N ASP A 136 0.17 18.65 -9.66
CA ASP A 136 -0.34 17.74 -10.67
C ASP A 136 0.71 16.68 -11.07
N TYR A 137 0.29 15.44 -11.36
CA TYR A 137 1.13 14.42 -12.00
C TYR A 137 0.82 14.38 -13.50
N ARG A 138 1.80 14.61 -14.40
CA ARG A 138 1.59 14.44 -15.86
C ARG A 138 1.50 12.96 -16.21
N ALA A 139 0.48 12.60 -16.97
CA ALA A 139 0.16 11.25 -17.36
C ALA A 139 -0.51 11.20 -18.74
N LEU A 140 -0.11 10.23 -19.56
CA LEU A 140 -0.75 9.94 -20.83
C LEU A 140 -1.85 8.90 -20.59
N ALA A 141 -3.06 9.32 -20.22
CA ALA A 141 -4.22 8.42 -20.28
C ALA A 141 -5.55 9.14 -20.33
N LYS A 142 -6.49 8.55 -21.07
CA LYS A 142 -7.88 8.97 -21.16
C LYS A 142 -8.67 8.44 -19.96
N ASP A 143 -9.38 9.37 -19.33
CA ASP A 143 -10.53 9.26 -18.42
C ASP A 143 -10.79 7.93 -17.69
N THR A 144 -10.65 7.91 -16.35
CA THR A 144 -11.30 6.88 -15.51
C THR A 144 -11.47 7.29 -14.05
N ARG A 145 -12.71 7.26 -13.56
CA ARG A 145 -13.04 7.21 -12.13
C ARG A 145 -12.83 5.79 -11.60
N LYS A 146 -11.73 5.50 -10.87
CA LYS A 146 -11.56 4.33 -9.97
C LYS A 146 -10.24 4.36 -9.18
N ILE A 147 -10.18 3.50 -8.15
CA ILE A 147 -9.01 3.27 -7.28
C ILE A 147 -7.76 3.06 -8.14
N ALA A 148 -6.76 3.93 -7.96
CA ALA A 148 -5.50 3.82 -8.67
C ALA A 148 -4.50 2.95 -7.90
N ARG A 149 -3.94 1.97 -8.62
CA ARG A 149 -2.81 1.16 -8.15
C ARG A 149 -1.56 1.68 -8.82
N PHE A 150 -0.69 2.30 -8.03
CA PHE A 150 0.61 2.75 -8.54
C PHE A 150 1.62 1.64 -8.37
N ARG A 151 2.38 1.40 -9.43
CA ARG A 151 3.48 0.45 -9.46
C ARG A 151 4.72 1.20 -9.90
N ALA A 152 5.77 1.13 -9.08
CA ALA A 152 7.08 1.61 -9.52
C ALA A 152 7.52 0.75 -10.71
N LEU A 153 7.63 1.36 -11.89
CA LEU A 153 8.33 0.77 -13.03
C LEU A 153 9.81 0.97 -12.78
N ARG A 154 10.62 -0.08 -12.94
CA ARG A 154 12.08 0.07 -12.86
C ARG A 154 12.50 1.00 -14.01
N SER A 155 13.20 2.08 -13.71
CA SER A 155 14.17 2.61 -14.64
C SER A 155 15.22 1.52 -14.83
N HIS A 156 15.41 1.13 -16.09
CA HIS A 156 16.54 0.29 -16.49
C HIS A 156 17.83 1.08 -16.31
#